data_AF-A0A482TF58-F1
#
_entry.id   AF-A0A482TF58-F1
#
_cell.length_a   1.000
_cell.length_b   1.000
_cell.length_c   1.000
_cell.angle_alpha   90.00
_cell.angle_beta   90.00
_cell.angle_gamma   90.00
#
_symmetry.space_group_name_H-M   'P 1'
#
loop_
_entity.id
_entity.type
_entity.pdbx_description
1 polymer ?
#
loop_
_entity_poly.entity_id
_entity_poly.type
_entity_poly.pdbx_seq_one_letter_code
_entity_poly.pdbx_strand_id
1 'polypeptide(L)'
;MPVGSDAPTVTLSKSELGLTDELAAVPIHVGDDVLTLEDAVRHLYHARRSDDADPRKALALAAELARLHNDAEQVGDLELRGAAKALEESARTVALER
;
A
#
# COMPACT_ATOMS: atom_id res chain seq x y z
N MET A 1 -3.60 -9.65 37.77
CA MET A 1 -2.95 -8.55 37.03
C MET A 1 -2.86 -8.99 35.58
N PRO A 2 -3.69 -8.50 34.64
CA PRO A 2 -3.39 -8.66 33.23
C PRO A 2 -2.55 -7.46 32.77
N VAL A 3 -1.31 -7.72 32.34
CA VAL A 3 -0.55 -6.78 31.52
C VAL A 3 -1.09 -6.93 30.09
N GLY A 4 -2.08 -6.11 29.75
CA GLY A 4 -2.48 -5.94 28.36
C GLY A 4 -1.34 -5.27 27.62
N SER A 5 -0.58 -6.05 26.86
CA SER A 5 0.31 -5.52 25.82
C SER A 5 -0.56 -5.01 24.67
N ASP A 6 -1.26 -3.90 24.88
CA ASP A 6 -1.72 -3.05 23.78
C ASP A 6 -0.46 -2.40 23.20
N ALA A 7 0.19 -3.10 22.27
CA ALA A 7 1.04 -2.41 21.31
C ALA A 7 0.14 -1.34 20.67
N PRO A 8 0.53 -0.04 20.69
CA PRO A 8 -0.29 0.97 20.06
C PRO A 8 -0.43 0.58 18.60
N THR A 9 -1.64 0.18 18.21
CA THR A 9 -1.99 -0.01 16.80
C THR A 9 -1.96 1.39 16.23
N VAL A 10 -0.82 1.78 15.68
CA VAL A 10 -0.62 3.10 15.06
C VAL A 10 -1.67 3.23 13.98
N THR A 11 -2.76 3.92 14.29
CA THR A 11 -3.89 4.09 13.39
C THR A 11 -3.60 5.33 12.57
N LEU A 12 -2.89 5.13 11.45
CA LEU A 12 -2.61 6.21 10.51
C LEU A 12 -3.90 6.58 9.77
N SER A 13 -4.20 7.88 9.78
CA SER A 13 -5.24 8.48 8.96
C SER A 13 -4.82 8.52 7.49
N LYS A 14 -5.80 8.57 6.58
CA LYS A 14 -5.57 8.64 5.13
C LYS A 14 -4.68 9.82 4.74
N SER A 15 -4.90 10.97 5.38
CA SER A 15 -4.11 12.19 5.16
C SER A 15 -2.64 12.01 5.59
N GLU A 16 -2.38 11.29 6.69
CA GLU A 16 -1.01 10.96 7.11
C GLU A 16 -0.33 9.95 6.17
N LEU A 17 -1.13 9.17 5.45
CA LEU A 17 -0.67 8.28 4.37
C LEU A 17 -0.53 8.99 3.01
N GLY A 18 -0.82 10.29 2.95
CA GLY A 18 -0.76 11.08 1.72
C GLY A 18 -1.85 10.74 0.70
N LEU A 19 -2.96 10.13 1.16
CA LEU A 19 -4.09 9.76 0.32
C LEU A 19 -5.28 10.71 0.54
N THR A 20 -5.96 11.05 -0.56
CA THR A 20 -7.31 11.62 -0.51
C THR A 20 -8.33 10.53 -0.19
N ASP A 21 -9.54 10.90 0.23
CA ASP A 21 -10.61 9.93 0.47
C ASP A 21 -10.96 9.11 -0.78
N GLU A 22 -10.90 9.76 -1.94
CA GLU A 22 -11.18 9.14 -3.24
C GLU A 22 -10.10 8.11 -3.59
N LEU A 23 -8.82 8.47 -3.48
CA LEU A 23 -7.71 7.56 -3.73
C LEU A 23 -7.71 6.40 -2.71
N ALA A 24 -7.96 6.68 -1.43
CA ALA A 24 -7.99 5.66 -0.39
C ALA A 24 -8.98 4.53 -0.69
N ALA A 25 -10.10 4.84 -1.35
CA ALA A 25 -11.16 3.87 -1.65
C ALA A 25 -10.94 3.07 -2.94
N VAL A 26 -9.88 3.36 -3.73
CA VAL A 26 -9.64 2.65 -5.00
C VAL A 26 -9.32 1.18 -4.72
N PRO A 27 -10.05 0.24 -5.33
CA PRO A 27 -9.79 -1.18 -5.18
C PRO A 27 -8.58 -1.62 -6.02
N ILE A 28 -7.76 -2.50 -5.45
CA ILE A 28 -6.62 -3.15 -6.09
C ILE A 28 -6.66 -4.65 -5.84
N HIS A 29 -6.17 -5.43 -6.79
CA HIS A 29 -6.19 -6.90 -6.76
C HIS A 29 -4.78 -7.43 -6.49
N VAL A 30 -4.60 -8.11 -5.36
CA VAL A 30 -3.28 -8.61 -4.93
C VAL A 30 -3.39 -10.12 -4.76
N GLY A 31 -3.09 -10.85 -5.83
CA GLY A 31 -3.35 -12.29 -5.88
C GLY A 31 -4.86 -12.56 -5.89
N ASP A 32 -5.33 -13.33 -4.91
CA ASP A 32 -6.76 -13.63 -4.74
C ASP A 32 -7.48 -12.61 -3.83
N ASP A 33 -6.74 -11.68 -3.22
CA ASP A 33 -7.30 -10.67 -2.31
C ASP A 33 -7.67 -9.38 -3.07
N VAL A 34 -8.80 -8.79 -2.70
CA VAL A 34 -9.14 -7.41 -3.08
C VAL A 34 -8.89 -6.51 -1.88
N LEU A 35 -7.99 -5.55 -2.07
CA LEU A 35 -7.59 -4.58 -1.05
C LEU A 35 -7.91 -3.16 -1.55
N THR A 36 -7.92 -2.19 -0.64
CA THR A 36 -7.94 -0.78 -1.04
C THR A 36 -6.53 -0.22 -1.16
N LEU A 37 -6.37 0.92 -1.84
CA LEU A 37 -5.12 1.68 -1.84
C LEU A 37 -4.68 2.03 -0.41
N GLU A 38 -5.61 2.37 0.49
CA GLU A 38 -5.32 2.60 1.90
C GLU A 38 -4.71 1.37 2.58
N ASP A 39 -5.28 0.19 2.36
CA ASP A 39 -4.76 -1.08 2.89
C ASP A 39 -3.35 -1.35 2.37
N ALA A 40 -3.09 -1.06 1.08
CA ALA A 40 -1.77 -1.20 0.49
C ALA A 40 -0.75 -0.29 1.18
N VAL A 41 -1.06 0.99 1.39
CA VAL A 41 -0.12 1.92 2.04
C VAL A 41 0.13 1.50 3.47
N ARG A 42 -0.90 1.09 4.21
CA ARG A 42 -0.74 0.56 5.58
C ARG A 42 0.15 -0.67 5.58
N HIS A 43 -0.08 -1.61 4.68
CA HIS A 43 0.73 -2.82 4.58
C HIS A 43 2.20 -2.48 4.34
N LEU A 44 2.49 -1.60 3.36
CA LEU A 44 3.85 -1.17 3.06
C LEU A 44 4.48 -0.37 4.21
N TYR A 45 3.71 0.47 4.90
CA TYR A 45 4.17 1.20 6.07
C TYR A 45 4.64 0.27 7.20
N HIS A 46 3.84 -0.77 7.49
CA HIS A 46 4.16 -1.77 8.50
C HIS A 46 5.30 -2.68 8.06
N ALA A 47 5.32 -3.13 6.80
CA ALA A 47 6.37 -3.99 6.25
C ALA A 47 7.74 -3.30 6.26
N ARG A 48 7.81 -1.97 6.11
CA ARG A 48 9.07 -1.22 6.28
C ARG A 48 9.62 -1.26 7.71
N ARG A 49 8.75 -1.42 8.71
CA ARG A 49 9.09 -1.29 10.14
C ARG A 49 9.11 -2.62 10.89
N SER A 50 8.70 -3.71 10.23
CA SER A 50 8.68 -5.06 10.81
C SER A 50 9.66 -5.95 10.04
N ASP A 51 10.32 -6.85 10.75
CA ASP A 51 11.20 -7.86 10.14
C ASP A 51 10.40 -9.04 9.55
N ASP A 52 9.10 -9.13 9.84
CA ASP A 52 8.17 -10.14 9.30
C ASP A 52 7.48 -9.69 7.99
N ALA A 53 8.08 -8.75 7.26
CA ALA A 53 7.55 -8.33 5.97
C ALA A 53 7.51 -9.52 4.99
N ASP A 54 6.38 -9.74 4.32
CA ASP A 54 6.28 -10.74 3.27
C ASP A 54 6.71 -10.13 1.91
N PRO A 55 7.92 -10.43 1.41
CA PRO A 55 8.42 -9.88 0.15
C PRO A 55 7.56 -10.33 -1.04
N ARG A 56 6.87 -11.48 -0.97
CA ARG A 56 5.99 -11.93 -2.05
C ARG A 56 4.75 -11.05 -2.16
N LYS A 57 4.16 -10.69 -1.02
CA LYS A 57 3.02 -9.77 -0.99
C LYS A 57 3.42 -8.37 -1.45
N ALA A 58 4.60 -7.91 -1.08
CA ALA A 58 5.15 -6.64 -1.57
C ALA A 58 5.37 -6.65 -3.11
N LEU A 59 5.87 -7.76 -3.68
CA LEU A 59 5.99 -7.91 -5.13
C LEU A 59 4.63 -7.94 -5.85
N ALA A 60 3.65 -8.64 -5.28
CA ALA A 60 2.30 -8.67 -5.83
C ALA A 60 1.65 -7.28 -5.82
N LEU A 61 1.83 -6.52 -4.72
CA LEU A 61 1.43 -5.11 -4.65
C LEU A 61 2.12 -4.27 -5.72
N ALA A 62 3.44 -4.41 -5.90
CA ALA A 62 4.16 -3.67 -6.92
C ALA A 62 3.63 -3.95 -8.34
N ALA A 63 3.36 -5.22 -8.67
CA ALA A 63 2.80 -5.60 -9.97
C ALA A 63 1.41 -4.98 -10.20
N GLU A 64 0.56 -5.01 -9.18
CA GLU A 64 -0.79 -4.45 -9.26
C GLU A 64 -0.78 -2.92 -9.38
N LEU A 65 0.08 -2.25 -8.62
CA LEU A 65 0.23 -0.80 -8.65
C LEU A 65 0.82 -0.33 -9.99
N ALA A 66 1.72 -1.12 -10.59
CA ALA A 66 2.20 -0.85 -11.95
C ALA A 66 1.08 -0.96 -12.99
N ARG A 67 0.17 -1.93 -12.84
CA ARG A 67 -1.02 -2.05 -13.70
C ARG A 67 -1.92 -0.83 -13.52
N LEU A 68 -2.24 -0.48 -12.27
CA LEU A 68 -3.09 0.68 -11.94
C LEU A 68 -2.50 2.01 -12.44
N HIS A 69 -1.18 2.18 -12.35
CA HIS A 69 -0.45 3.31 -12.93
C HIS A 69 -0.70 3.43 -14.43
N ASN A 70 -0.58 2.32 -15.18
CA ASN A 70 -0.79 2.30 -16.62
C ASN A 70 -2.26 2.56 -16.98
N ASP A 71 -3.20 1.98 -16.24
CA ASP A 71 -4.63 2.20 -16.43
C ASP A 71 -4.99 3.68 -16.20
N ALA A 72 -4.47 4.28 -15.13
CA ALA A 72 -4.65 5.70 -14.81
C ALA A 72 -4.05 6.62 -15.89
N GLU A 73 -2.88 6.26 -16.44
CA GLU A 73 -2.27 6.98 -17.56
C GLU A 73 -3.13 6.93 -18.82
N GLN A 74 -3.75 5.78 -19.13
CA GLN A 74 -4.62 5.63 -20.30
C GLN A 74 -5.89 6.49 -20.21
N VAL A 75 -6.47 6.65 -19.02
CA VAL A 75 -7.69 7.44 -18.80
C VAL A 75 -7.42 8.91 -18.46
N GLY A 76 -6.15 9.29 -18.28
CA GLY A 76 -5.73 10.65 -17.94
C GLY A 76 -5.92 11.04 -16.47
N ASP A 77 -6.04 10.07 -15.56
CA ASP A 77 -6.13 10.31 -14.12
C ASP A 77 -4.73 10.53 -13.53
N LEU A 78 -4.31 11.80 -13.48
CA LEU A 78 -2.97 12.18 -13.05
C LEU A 78 -2.73 11.95 -11.56
N GLU A 79 -3.78 12.06 -10.73
CA GLU A 79 -3.66 11.87 -9.27
C GLU A 79 -3.47 10.38 -8.95
N LEU A 80 -4.31 9.52 -9.51
CA LEU A 80 -4.20 8.07 -9.35
C LEU A 80 -2.88 7.56 -9.93
N ARG A 81 -2.47 8.07 -11.09
CA ARG A 81 -1.18 7.73 -11.70
C ARG A 81 -0.02 8.05 -10.75
N GLY A 82 -0.03 9.24 -10.16
CA GLY A 82 1.00 9.65 -9.21
C GLY A 82 1.04 8.78 -7.96
N ALA A 83 -0.13 8.51 -7.38
CA ALA A 83 -0.27 7.68 -6.18
C ALA A 83 0.16 6.23 -6.43
N ALA A 84 -0.30 5.63 -7.52
CA ALA A 84 0.04 4.27 -7.91
C ALA A 84 1.54 4.10 -8.13
N LYS A 85 2.19 5.04 -8.83
CA LYS A 85 3.64 5.03 -9.06
C LYS A 85 4.44 5.12 -7.75
N ALA A 86 4.09 6.05 -6.87
CA ALA A 86 4.79 6.23 -5.60
C ALA A 86 4.70 4.98 -4.72
N LEU A 87 3.53 4.32 -4.71
CA LEU A 87 3.32 3.09 -3.97
C LEU A 87 4.00 1.89 -4.61
N GLU A 88 4.04 1.81 -5.95
CA GLU A 88 4.80 0.79 -6.67
C GLU A 88 6.27 0.84 -6.26
N GLU A 89 6.89 2.03 -6.32
CA GLU A 89 8.28 2.23 -5.90
C GLU A 89 8.47 1.81 -4.44
N SER A 90 7.53 2.19 -3.57
CA SER A 90 7.56 1.81 -2.16
C SER A 90 7.51 0.30 -1.95
N ALA A 91 6.65 -0.40 -2.69
CA ALA A 91 6.47 -1.84 -2.65
C ALA A 91 7.72 -2.59 -3.15
N ARG A 92 8.34 -2.10 -4.23
CA ARG A 92 9.61 -2.65 -4.73
C ARG A 92 10.72 -2.51 -3.71
N THR A 93 10.85 -1.36 -3.05
CA THR A 93 11.84 -1.16 -1.98
C THR A 93 11.64 -2.19 -0.86
N VAL A 94 10.41 -2.35 -0.37
CA VAL A 94 10.10 -3.35 0.68
C VAL A 94 10.46 -4.76 0.24
N ALA A 95 10.17 -5.12 -1.01
CA ALA A 95 10.48 -6.45 -1.53
C ALA A 95 11.98 -6.72 -1.74
N LEU A 96 12.80 -5.69 -1.92
CA LEU A 96 14.24 -5.82 -2.19
C LEU A 96 15.09 -5.70 -0.92
N GLU A 97 14.60 -5.01 0.11
CA GLU A 97 15.30 -4.77 1.36
C GLU A 97 15.00 -5.81 2.45
N ARG A 98 14.11 -6.78 2.17
CA ARG A 98 13.65 -7.83 3.08
C ARG A 98 13.87 -9.21 2.48
#